data_AF-A0A8C9LI38-F1
#
_entry.id   AF-A0A8C9LI38-F1
#
_cell.length_a   1.000
_cell.length_b   1.000
_cell.length_c   1.000
_cell.angle_alpha   90.00
_cell.angle_beta   90.00
_cell.angle_gamma   90.00
#
_symmetry.space_group_name_H-M   'P 1'
#
loop_
_entity.id
_entity.type
_entity.pdbx_description
1 polymer ?
#
loop_
_entity_poly.entity_id
_entity_poly.type
_entity_poly.pdbx_seq_one_letter_code
_entity_poly.pdbx_strand_id
1 'polypeptide(L)'
;MELSESVQKGFQMLADPGSFDSNAFTLLLRAAFQSLLDAQADEAVLDHPDLKHIDPVVLKHCHAAAATYILEAGKHRADKSTLSTYLEDCKFDRERIELFCTEYQNNKNSLEILLGSIGRSLPHITDVSWRLEYQIKTNQLHKMHRPAYLVTLSIQVFIDKSYPITKCDLVGKLKDASKSLERATQL
;
A
#
# COMPACT_ATOMS: atom_id res chain seq x y z
N MET A 1 -20.89 1.88 -2.15
CA MET A 1 -19.45 1.72 -2.42
C MET A 1 -19.32 1.54 -3.92
N GLU A 2 -18.58 2.40 -4.62
CA GLU A 2 -18.41 2.28 -6.08
C GLU A 2 -17.06 1.64 -6.37
N LEU A 3 -17.05 0.32 -6.61
CA LEU A 3 -15.85 -0.39 -7.05
C LEU A 3 -15.78 -0.40 -8.58
N SER A 4 -14.56 -0.36 -9.13
CA SER A 4 -14.37 -0.51 -10.58
C SER A 4 -14.84 -1.88 -11.07
N GLU A 5 -15.21 -1.97 -12.35
CA GLU A 5 -15.63 -3.25 -12.96
C GLU A 5 -14.56 -4.34 -12.82
N SER A 6 -13.28 -3.97 -12.89
CA SER A 6 -12.17 -4.91 -12.68
C SER A 6 -12.20 -5.50 -11.28
N VAL A 7 -12.40 -4.68 -10.25
CA VAL A 7 -12.46 -5.13 -8.85
C VAL A 7 -13.70 -6.00 -8.64
N GLN A 8 -14.85 -5.61 -9.20
CA GLN A 8 -16.07 -6.41 -9.11
C GLN A 8 -15.91 -7.79 -9.75
N LYS A 9 -15.28 -7.88 -10.93
CA LYS A 9 -15.00 -9.16 -11.60
C LYS A 9 -14.06 -10.04 -10.77
N GLY A 10 -12.97 -9.47 -10.24
CA GLY A 10 -12.06 -10.18 -9.34
C GLY A 10 -12.77 -10.71 -8.09
N PHE A 11 -13.66 -9.91 -7.52
CA PHE A 11 -14.40 -10.27 -6.32
C PHE A 11 -15.49 -11.32 -6.58
N GLN A 12 -16.14 -11.30 -7.75
CA GLN A 12 -17.06 -12.35 -8.20
C GLN A 12 -16.36 -13.68 -8.47
N MET A 13 -15.15 -13.66 -9.04
CA MET A 13 -14.34 -14.89 -9.19
C MET A 13 -13.96 -15.48 -7.84
N LEU A 14 -13.67 -14.63 -6.85
CA LEU A 14 -13.43 -15.07 -5.47
C LEU A 14 -14.69 -15.67 -4.80
N ALA A 15 -15.89 -15.26 -5.22
CA ALA A 15 -17.15 -15.80 -4.74
C ALA A 15 -17.42 -17.22 -5.26
N ASP A 16 -16.90 -17.57 -6.44
CA ASP A 16 -17.19 -18.82 -7.13
C ASP A 16 -16.55 -20.04 -6.45
N PRO A 17 -17.35 -21.01 -5.94
CA PRO A 17 -16.83 -22.24 -5.35
C PRO A 17 -16.11 -23.16 -6.35
N GLY A 18 -16.36 -23.02 -7.65
CA GLY A 18 -15.66 -23.78 -8.69
C GLY A 18 -14.22 -23.31 -8.89
N SER A 19 -13.95 -22.02 -8.62
CA SER A 19 -12.64 -21.39 -8.80
C SER A 19 -11.83 -21.37 -7.50
N PHE A 20 -12.49 -21.19 -6.36
CA PHE A 20 -11.87 -21.17 -5.03
C PHE A 20 -12.63 -22.12 -4.12
N ASP A 21 -11.97 -23.16 -3.62
CA ASP A 21 -12.54 -23.97 -2.53
C ASP A 21 -12.57 -23.17 -1.20
N SER A 22 -13.23 -23.71 -0.18
CA SER A 22 -13.38 -23.02 1.12
C SER A 22 -12.04 -22.71 1.80
N ASN A 23 -11.02 -23.54 1.59
CA ASN A 23 -9.70 -23.35 2.19
C ASN A 23 -8.91 -22.27 1.44
N ALA A 24 -8.88 -22.33 0.11
CA ALA A 24 -8.29 -21.33 -0.77
C ALA A 24 -8.91 -19.95 -0.57
N PHE A 25 -10.24 -19.88 -0.42
CA PHE A 25 -10.94 -18.64 -0.06
C PHE A 25 -10.46 -18.09 1.28
N THR A 26 -10.42 -18.93 2.32
CA THR A 26 -9.99 -18.53 3.67
C THR A 26 -8.55 -18.02 3.68
N LEU A 27 -7.65 -18.71 2.97
CA LEU A 27 -6.25 -18.33 2.85
C LEU A 27 -6.08 -17.00 2.12
N LEU A 28 -6.76 -16.80 0.99
CA LEU A 28 -6.69 -15.56 0.23
C LEU A 28 -7.28 -14.39 1.01
N LEU A 29 -8.39 -14.60 1.72
CA LEU A 29 -8.99 -13.58 2.56
C LEU A 29 -8.03 -13.13 3.66
N ARG A 30 -7.41 -14.08 4.37
CA ARG A 30 -6.42 -13.77 5.40
C ARG A 30 -5.19 -13.09 4.82
N ALA A 31 -4.71 -13.56 3.67
CA ALA A 31 -3.62 -12.92 2.93
C ALA A 31 -3.93 -11.45 2.59
N ALA A 32 -5.17 -11.16 2.20
CA ALA A 32 -5.61 -9.80 1.90
C ALA A 32 -5.60 -8.90 3.15
N PHE A 33 -6.06 -9.38 4.31
CA PHE A 33 -5.93 -8.61 5.55
C PHE A 33 -4.46 -8.43 5.99
N GLN A 34 -3.68 -9.50 5.89
CA GLN A 34 -2.30 -9.52 6.37
C GLN A 34 -1.41 -8.61 5.53
N SER A 35 -1.55 -8.62 4.20
CA SER A 35 -0.82 -7.73 3.30
C SER A 35 -1.16 -6.25 3.49
N LEU A 36 -2.36 -5.93 3.98
CA LEU A 36 -2.75 -4.55 4.29
C LEU A 36 -2.23 -4.07 5.64
N LEU A 37 -2.21 -4.94 6.64
CA LEU A 37 -1.92 -4.57 8.03
C LEU A 37 -0.47 -4.76 8.43
N ASP A 38 0.25 -5.67 7.77
CA ASP A 38 1.65 -5.96 8.05
C ASP A 38 2.52 -5.61 6.84
N ALA A 39 3.31 -4.54 6.99
CA ALA A 39 4.24 -4.09 5.96
C ALA A 39 5.41 -5.06 5.69
N GLN A 40 5.57 -6.09 6.53
CA GLN A 40 6.55 -7.18 6.36
C GLN A 40 5.89 -8.50 5.93
N ALA A 41 4.58 -8.52 5.67
CA ALA A 41 3.92 -9.68 5.08
C ALA A 41 4.42 -9.86 3.64
N ASP A 42 5.43 -10.72 3.53
CA ASP A 42 6.18 -11.05 2.32
C ASP A 42 5.29 -11.43 1.12
N GLU A 43 5.81 -11.28 -0.10
CA GLU A 43 5.18 -11.80 -1.34
C GLU A 43 4.86 -13.32 -1.26
N ALA A 44 5.49 -14.03 -0.33
CA ALA A 44 5.34 -15.47 -0.09
C ALA A 44 3.94 -15.90 0.42
N VAL A 45 3.07 -14.98 0.87
CA VAL A 45 1.74 -15.36 1.38
C VAL A 45 0.86 -15.97 0.26
N LEU A 46 1.09 -15.59 -0.99
CA LEU A 46 0.38 -16.16 -2.15
C LEU A 46 0.99 -17.46 -2.68
N ASP A 47 2.17 -17.88 -2.20
CA ASP A 47 2.87 -19.11 -2.64
C ASP A 47 2.42 -20.37 -1.88
N HIS A 48 1.34 -20.29 -1.11
CA HIS A 48 0.81 -21.39 -0.32
C HIS A 48 0.48 -22.60 -1.21
N PRO A 49 0.84 -23.85 -0.82
CA PRO A 49 0.60 -25.05 -1.63
C PRO A 49 -0.86 -25.22 -2.05
N ASP A 50 -1.79 -24.86 -1.16
CA ASP A 50 -3.22 -24.95 -1.42
C ASP A 50 -3.74 -23.95 -2.46
N LEU A 51 -2.95 -22.94 -2.85
CA LEU A 51 -3.32 -21.96 -3.89
C LEU A 51 -2.70 -22.28 -5.26
N LYS A 52 -1.79 -23.26 -5.34
CA LYS A 52 -1.02 -23.57 -6.57
C LYS A 52 -1.86 -24.07 -7.74
N HIS A 53 -3.06 -24.56 -7.47
CA HIS A 53 -3.98 -25.05 -8.49
C HIS A 53 -4.71 -23.91 -9.23
N ILE A 54 -4.66 -22.69 -8.68
CA ILE A 54 -5.32 -21.51 -9.23
C ILE A 54 -4.33 -20.77 -10.14
N ASP A 55 -4.81 -20.25 -11.27
CA ASP A 55 -3.99 -19.42 -12.16
C ASP A 55 -3.41 -18.22 -11.38
N PRO A 56 -2.07 -18.02 -11.38
CA PRO A 56 -1.42 -16.92 -10.65
C PRO A 56 -1.97 -15.53 -10.99
N VAL A 57 -2.41 -15.30 -12.23
CA VAL A 57 -3.00 -14.03 -12.67
C VAL A 57 -4.35 -13.82 -12.01
N VAL A 58 -5.19 -14.87 -11.98
CA VAL A 58 -6.50 -14.85 -11.30
C VAL A 58 -6.31 -14.68 -9.80
N LEU A 59 -5.36 -15.39 -9.21
CA LEU A 59 -5.05 -15.31 -7.78
C LEU A 59 -4.67 -13.89 -7.37
N LYS A 60 -3.72 -13.26 -8.08
CA LYS A 60 -3.30 -11.88 -7.82
C LYS A 60 -4.43 -10.88 -8.03
N HIS A 61 -5.26 -11.10 -9.04
CA HIS A 61 -6.39 -10.23 -9.31
C HIS A 61 -7.47 -10.31 -8.23
N CYS A 62 -7.81 -11.53 -7.76
CA CYS A 62 -8.76 -11.74 -6.67
C CYS A 62 -8.22 -11.18 -5.35
N HIS A 63 -6.93 -11.38 -5.06
CA HIS A 63 -6.27 -10.79 -3.89
C HIS A 63 -6.34 -9.26 -3.92
N ALA A 64 -5.98 -8.63 -5.04
CA ALA A 64 -6.07 -7.18 -5.20
C ALA A 64 -7.51 -6.67 -5.07
N ALA A 65 -8.49 -7.40 -5.63
CA ALA A 65 -9.90 -7.06 -5.50
C ALA A 65 -10.38 -7.13 -4.04
N ALA A 66 -10.01 -8.20 -3.31
CA ALA A 66 -10.34 -8.37 -1.90
C ALA A 66 -9.72 -7.28 -1.03
N ALA A 67 -8.42 -7.01 -1.20
CA ALA A 67 -7.73 -5.93 -0.48
C ALA A 67 -8.36 -4.56 -0.76
N THR A 68 -8.74 -4.29 -2.01
CA THR A 68 -9.42 -3.04 -2.40
C THR A 68 -10.76 -2.91 -1.69
N TYR A 69 -11.57 -3.97 -1.69
CA TYR A 69 -12.86 -3.96 -1.02
C TYR A 69 -12.73 -3.79 0.50
N ILE A 70 -11.76 -4.47 1.14
CA ILE A 70 -11.47 -4.31 2.58
C ILE A 70 -11.17 -2.84 2.91
N LEU A 71 -10.34 -2.17 2.11
CA LEU A 71 -10.02 -0.75 2.31
C LEU A 71 -11.24 0.15 2.08
N GLU A 72 -12.04 -0.09 1.04
CA GLU A 72 -13.23 0.71 0.75
C GLU A 72 -14.30 0.55 1.84
N ALA A 73 -14.49 -0.67 2.33
CA ALA A 73 -15.34 -0.97 3.49
C ALA A 73 -14.84 -0.23 4.75
N GLY A 74 -13.53 -0.26 5.01
CA GLY A 74 -12.90 0.46 6.12
C GLY A 74 -13.11 1.98 6.02
N LYS A 75 -12.93 2.55 4.83
CA LYS A 75 -13.13 3.97 4.54
C LYS A 75 -14.57 4.41 4.80
N HIS A 76 -15.56 3.59 4.43
CA HIS A 76 -16.98 3.85 4.68
C HIS A 76 -17.45 3.41 6.07
N ARG A 77 -16.58 2.85 6.91
CA ARG A 77 -16.92 2.29 8.23
C ARG A 77 -18.09 1.30 8.14
N ALA A 78 -18.06 0.45 7.12
CA ALA A 78 -19.14 -0.48 6.84
C ALA A 78 -19.44 -1.36 8.07
N ASP A 79 -20.73 -1.51 8.38
CA ASP A 79 -21.24 -2.42 9.40
C ASP A 79 -21.48 -3.82 8.81
N LYS A 80 -21.78 -4.79 9.68
CA LYS A 80 -22.01 -6.18 9.26
C LYS A 80 -23.13 -6.29 8.23
N SER A 81 -24.21 -5.52 8.40
CA SER A 81 -25.33 -5.50 7.44
C SER A 81 -24.91 -5.01 6.06
N THR A 82 -24.20 -3.88 5.98
CA THR A 82 -23.75 -3.30 4.71
C THR A 82 -22.78 -4.24 4.00
N LEU A 83 -21.87 -4.88 4.74
CA LEU A 83 -20.95 -5.87 4.20
C LEU A 83 -21.70 -7.09 3.66
N SER A 84 -22.64 -7.64 4.44
CA SER A 84 -23.43 -8.79 4.04
C SER A 84 -24.25 -8.52 2.78
N THR A 85 -24.97 -7.40 2.71
CA THR A 85 -25.74 -7.03 1.50
C THR A 85 -24.85 -6.97 0.25
N TYR A 86 -23.68 -6.33 0.34
CA TYR A 86 -22.79 -6.22 -0.81
C TYR A 86 -22.17 -7.57 -1.22
N LEU A 87 -21.82 -8.42 -0.26
CA LEU A 87 -21.29 -9.76 -0.53
C LEU A 87 -22.35 -10.67 -1.15
N GLU A 88 -23.61 -10.56 -0.72
CA GLU A 88 -24.77 -11.23 -1.33
C GLU A 88 -24.96 -10.79 -2.78
N ASP A 89 -24.86 -9.49 -3.07
CA ASP A 89 -24.92 -8.96 -4.43
C ASP A 89 -23.76 -9.48 -5.31
N CYS A 90 -22.61 -9.77 -4.69
CA CYS A 90 -21.46 -10.40 -5.34
C CYS A 90 -21.56 -11.92 -5.46
N LYS A 91 -22.71 -12.52 -5.08
CA LYS A 91 -23.00 -13.96 -5.11
C LYS A 91 -22.16 -14.82 -4.16
N PHE A 92 -21.72 -14.26 -3.04
CA PHE A 92 -21.09 -15.07 -1.99
C PHE A 92 -22.13 -15.95 -1.29
N ASP A 93 -21.73 -17.16 -0.93
CA ASP A 93 -22.54 -18.00 -0.07
C ASP A 93 -22.48 -17.53 1.40
N ARG A 94 -23.42 -18.02 2.20
CA ARG A 94 -23.59 -17.61 3.60
C ARG A 94 -22.36 -17.90 4.46
N GLU A 95 -21.65 -19.00 4.22
CA GLU A 95 -20.47 -19.36 5.00
C GLU A 95 -19.31 -18.41 4.71
N ARG A 96 -19.06 -18.08 3.43
CA ARG A 96 -18.05 -17.08 3.05
C ARG A 96 -18.38 -15.69 3.56
N ILE A 97 -19.65 -15.29 3.52
CA ILE A 97 -20.10 -14.00 4.07
C ILE A 97 -19.79 -13.92 5.56
N GLU A 98 -20.15 -14.97 6.31
CA GLU A 98 -19.94 -15.01 7.75
C GLU A 98 -18.44 -14.99 8.11
N LEU A 99 -17.62 -15.73 7.36
CA LEU A 99 -16.16 -15.71 7.51
C LEU A 99 -15.58 -14.32 7.20
N PHE A 100 -15.98 -13.70 6.09
CA PHE A 100 -15.53 -12.36 5.71
C PHE A 100 -15.88 -11.33 6.78
N CYS A 101 -17.14 -11.32 7.23
CA CYS A 101 -17.60 -10.41 8.27
C CYS A 101 -16.84 -10.61 9.58
N THR A 102 -16.55 -11.86 9.96
CA THR A 102 -15.80 -12.18 11.18
C THR A 102 -14.36 -11.67 11.11
N GLU A 103 -13.65 -11.98 10.03
CA GLU A 103 -12.28 -11.50 9.81
C GLU A 103 -12.22 -9.97 9.73
N TYR A 104 -13.21 -9.33 9.09
CA TYR A 104 -13.30 -7.88 9.03
C TYR A 104 -13.51 -7.25 10.42
N GLN A 105 -14.41 -7.79 11.25
CA GLN A 105 -14.61 -7.26 12.61
C GLN A 105 -13.36 -7.42 13.48
N ASN A 106 -12.66 -8.55 13.37
CA ASN A 106 -11.40 -8.78 14.09
C ASN A 106 -10.32 -7.75 13.73
N ASN A 107 -10.27 -7.33 12.46
CA ASN A 107 -9.26 -6.42 11.93
C ASN A 107 -9.72 -4.95 11.84
N LYS A 108 -10.97 -4.65 12.20
CA LYS A 108 -11.60 -3.33 12.01
C LYS A 108 -10.79 -2.20 12.66
N ASN A 109 -10.42 -2.35 13.93
CA ASN A 109 -9.67 -1.32 14.65
C ASN A 109 -8.31 -1.05 13.99
N SER A 110 -7.61 -2.10 13.57
CA SER A 110 -6.31 -1.98 12.89
C SER A 110 -6.45 -1.27 11.54
N LEU A 111 -7.49 -1.59 10.77
CA LEU A 111 -7.80 -0.91 9.51
C LEU A 111 -8.16 0.57 9.72
N GLU A 112 -8.93 0.91 10.75
CA GLU A 112 -9.26 2.30 11.07
C GLU A 112 -8.02 3.09 11.50
N ILE A 113 -7.09 2.48 12.24
CA ILE A 113 -5.80 3.08 12.59
C ILE A 113 -4.94 3.30 11.34
N LEU A 114 -4.84 2.30 10.46
CA LEU A 114 -4.11 2.37 9.19
C LEU A 114 -4.68 3.48 8.29
N LEU A 115 -5.99 3.45 8.01
CA LEU A 115 -6.65 4.47 7.19
C LEU A 115 -6.58 5.85 7.84
N GLY A 116 -6.64 5.91 9.16
CA GLY A 116 -6.45 7.13 9.93
C GLY A 116 -5.02 7.68 9.84
N SER A 117 -4.01 6.85 9.60
CA SER A 117 -2.63 7.32 9.40
C SER A 117 -2.38 7.85 7.99
N ILE A 118 -3.17 7.42 7.02
CA ILE A 118 -3.11 7.87 5.62
C ILE A 118 -3.72 9.27 5.51
N GLY A 119 -2.91 10.24 5.07
CA GLY A 119 -3.38 11.59 4.73
C GLY A 119 -3.49 12.60 5.89
N ARG A 120 -3.15 12.22 7.13
CA ARG A 120 -3.17 13.17 8.27
C ARG A 120 -1.93 14.07 8.39
N SER A 121 -0.83 13.72 7.75
CA SER A 121 0.34 14.59 7.67
C SER A 121 1.06 14.41 6.34
N LEU A 122 1.57 15.51 5.80
CA LEU A 122 2.53 15.44 4.71
C LEU A 122 3.77 14.68 5.22
N PRO A 123 4.44 13.89 4.35
CA PRO A 123 5.74 13.30 4.66
C PRO A 123 6.66 14.36 5.29
N HIS A 124 7.11 14.13 6.52
CA HIS A 124 7.96 15.09 7.24
C HIS A 124 9.39 14.55 7.33
N ILE A 125 10.35 15.39 6.96
CA ILE A 125 11.78 15.06 7.07
C ILE A 125 12.13 15.01 8.55
N THR A 126 12.61 13.86 9.03
CA THR A 126 13.01 13.66 10.42
C THR A 126 14.50 13.74 10.62
N ASP A 127 15.27 13.35 9.60
CA ASP A 127 16.72 13.36 9.68
C ASP A 127 17.35 13.64 8.31
N VAL A 128 18.59 14.11 8.33
CA VAL A 128 19.38 14.42 7.14
C VAL A 128 20.78 13.86 7.32
N SER A 129 21.14 12.91 6.48
CA SER A 129 22.52 12.40 6.41
C SER A 129 23.17 12.84 5.10
N TRP A 130 24.48 13.08 5.12
CA TRP A 130 25.21 13.46 3.93
C TRP A 130 26.59 12.81 3.91
N ARG A 131 27.12 12.58 2.71
CA ARG A 131 28.50 12.13 2.50
C ARG A 131 29.12 12.78 1.29
N LEU A 132 30.42 12.98 1.35
CA LEU A 132 31.23 13.46 0.23
C LEU A 132 31.82 12.26 -0.51
N GLU A 133 31.46 12.11 -1.77
CA GLU A 133 32.00 11.11 -2.68
C GLU A 133 32.98 11.76 -3.65
N TYR A 134 34.05 11.06 -3.99
CA TYR A 134 35.00 11.50 -5.00
C TYR A 134 35.01 10.49 -6.15
N GLN A 135 34.56 10.91 -7.31
CA GLN A 135 34.45 10.03 -8.46
C GLN A 135 35.79 9.92 -9.20
N ILE A 136 36.44 8.76 -9.13
CA ILE A 136 37.78 8.51 -9.71
C ILE A 136 37.70 7.88 -11.10
N LYS A 137 36.66 7.09 -11.39
CA LYS A 137 36.50 6.35 -12.66
C LYS A 137 35.15 6.68 -13.31
N THR A 138 35.19 7.04 -14.59
CA THR A 138 34.03 7.27 -15.45
C THR A 138 34.24 6.56 -16.79
N ASN A 139 33.22 5.86 -17.32
CA ASN A 139 33.24 5.29 -18.69
C ASN A 139 33.03 6.37 -19.78
N GLN A 140 33.12 7.66 -19.42
CA GLN A 140 33.00 8.78 -20.34
C GLN A 140 34.37 9.16 -20.91
N LEU A 141 34.39 9.62 -22.17
CA LEU A 141 35.60 10.01 -22.92
C LEU A 141 36.44 11.09 -22.20
N HIS A 142 35.82 11.87 -21.31
CA HIS A 142 36.48 12.83 -20.45
C HIS A 142 36.46 12.36 -18.99
N LYS A 143 37.64 12.24 -18.37
CA LYS A 143 37.78 11.95 -16.94
C LYS A 143 37.14 13.07 -16.13
N MET A 144 36.01 12.80 -15.49
CA MET A 144 35.40 13.74 -14.54
C MET A 144 35.86 13.41 -13.11
N HIS A 145 37.04 13.93 -12.74
CA HIS A 145 37.50 13.93 -11.35
C HIS A 145 36.81 15.06 -10.59
N ARG A 146 35.67 14.77 -9.95
CA ARG A 146 34.91 15.81 -9.23
C ARG A 146 34.35 15.28 -7.91
N PRO A 147 34.34 16.12 -6.85
CA PRO A 147 33.60 15.82 -5.64
C PRO A 147 32.09 15.92 -5.88
N ALA A 148 31.34 14.98 -5.31
CA ALA A 148 29.89 14.92 -5.30
C ALA A 148 29.40 14.80 -3.84
N TYR A 149 28.40 15.59 -3.48
CA TYR A 149 27.73 15.44 -2.19
C TYR A 149 26.49 14.60 -2.41
N LEU A 150 26.39 13.48 -1.68
CA LEU A 150 25.16 12.71 -1.58
C LEU A 150 24.46 13.13 -0.30
N VAL A 151 23.25 13.68 -0.43
CA VAL A 151 22.40 14.04 0.70
C VAL A 151 21.21 13.09 0.69
N THR A 152 20.97 12.42 1.81
CA THR A 152 19.83 11.55 2.05
C THR A 152 18.92 12.21 3.07
N LEU A 153 17.68 12.46 2.67
CA LEU A 153 16.63 12.94 3.56
C LEU A 153 15.86 11.73 4.07
N SER A 154 15.92 11.49 5.37
CA SER A 154 15.10 10.50 6.03
C SER A 154 13.74 11.13 6.29
N ILE A 155 12.69 10.50 5.79
CA ILE A 155 11.33 11.01 5.91
C ILE A 155 10.55 10.04 6.76
N GLN A 156 9.88 10.55 7.79
CA GLN A 156 8.92 9.73 8.51
C GLN A 156 7.63 9.63 7.69
N VAL A 157 7.67 8.67 6.80
CA VAL A 157 6.52 8.01 6.20
C VAL A 157 6.55 6.58 6.72
N PHE A 158 5.40 5.92 6.79
CA PHE A 158 5.30 4.47 7.04
C PHE A 158 6.09 3.59 6.05
N ILE A 159 6.80 4.20 5.07
CA ILE A 159 7.67 3.57 4.08
C ILE A 159 8.93 4.43 3.96
N ASP A 160 10.07 3.88 4.37
CA ASP A 160 11.36 4.55 4.29
C ASP A 160 11.77 4.70 2.80
N LYS A 161 12.00 5.93 2.34
CA LYS A 161 12.37 6.23 0.94
C LYS A 161 13.55 7.17 0.89
N SER A 162 14.65 6.72 0.27
CA SER A 162 15.82 7.55 -0.02
C SER A 162 15.69 8.20 -1.39
N TYR A 163 15.96 9.51 -1.47
CA TYR A 163 15.98 10.27 -2.72
C TYR A 163 17.42 10.76 -3.00
N PRO A 164 18.07 10.29 -4.08
CA PRO A 164 19.37 10.83 -4.47
C PRO A 164 19.19 12.23 -5.08
N ILE A 165 19.80 13.25 -4.47
CA ILE A 165 19.81 14.61 -5.02
C ILE A 165 21.13 14.86 -5.78
N THR A 166 21.06 14.94 -7.10
CA THR A 166 22.18 15.42 -7.93
C THR A 166 22.14 16.94 -8.09
N LYS A 167 23.13 17.61 -7.48
CA LYS A 167 23.64 18.97 -7.75
C LYS A 167 22.73 19.93 -8.54
N CYS A 168 21.59 20.28 -7.95
CA CYS A 168 20.80 21.46 -8.30
C CYS A 168 20.88 22.47 -7.14
N ASP A 169 20.49 23.71 -7.38
CA ASP A 169 20.43 24.83 -6.43
C ASP A 169 19.40 24.59 -5.30
N LEU A 170 19.59 23.52 -4.54
CA LEU A 170 18.74 23.09 -3.44
C LEU A 170 18.77 24.13 -2.33
N VAL A 171 19.96 24.68 -2.05
CA VAL A 171 20.15 25.69 -1.01
C VAL A 171 19.42 26.99 -1.36
N GLY A 172 19.51 27.46 -2.61
CA GLY A 172 18.77 28.64 -3.06
C GLY A 172 17.26 28.42 -2.95
N LYS A 173 16.75 27.30 -3.49
CA LYS A 173 15.32 26.95 -3.42
C LYS A 173 14.80 26.81 -1.99
N LEU A 174 15.56 26.20 -1.07
CA LEU A 174 15.17 26.07 0.33
C LEU A 174 15.13 27.45 1.03
N LYS A 175 16.08 28.34 0.73
CA LYS A 175 16.04 29.72 1.24
C LYS A 175 14.84 30.49 0.72
N ASP A 176 14.51 30.35 -0.56
CA ASP A 176 13.33 30.99 -1.15
C ASP A 176 12.03 30.45 -0.54
N ALA A 177 11.94 29.14 -0.31
CA ALA A 177 10.82 28.52 0.39
C ALA A 177 10.67 29.04 1.83
N SER A 178 11.78 29.14 2.58
CA SER A 178 11.78 29.72 3.94
C SER A 178 11.23 31.14 3.96
N LYS A 179 11.76 32.01 3.07
CA LYS A 179 11.28 33.40 2.94
C LYS A 179 9.82 33.50 2.49
N SER A 180 9.35 32.55 1.67
CA SER A 180 7.95 32.50 1.28
C SER A 180 7.05 32.12 2.45
N LEU A 181 7.49 31.17 3.28
CA LEU A 181 6.76 30.76 4.47
C LEU A 181 6.68 31.91 5.49
N GLU A 182 7.80 32.57 5.78
CA GLU A 182 7.86 33.72 6.69
C GLU A 182 6.91 34.86 6.28
N ARG A 183 6.78 35.12 4.97
CA ARG A 183 5.81 36.10 4.45
C ARG A 183 4.37 35.67 4.64
N ALA A 184 4.09 34.37 4.51
CA ALA A 184 2.73 33.83 4.64
C ALA A 184 2.26 33.77 6.10
N THR A 185 3.15 33.62 7.08
CA THR A 185 2.83 33.59 8.52
C THR A 185 2.77 34.97 9.20
N GLN A 186 3.13 36.05 8.50
CA GLN A 186 2.98 37.43 8.99
C GLN A 186 1.62 38.07 8.64
N LEU A 187 0.74 37.31 7.98
CA LEU A 187 -0.69 37.62 7.78
C LEU A 187 -1.52 37.05 8.94
#